data_AF-A0A8T7AXD4-F1
#
_entry.id   AF-A0A8T7AXD4-F1
#
_cell.length_a   1.000
_cell.length_b   1.000
_cell.length_c   1.000
_cell.angle_alpha   90.00
_cell.angle_beta   90.00
_cell.angle_gamma   90.00
#
_symmetry.space_group_name_H-M   'P 1'
#
loop_
_entity.id
_entity.type
_entity.pdbx_description
1 polymer ?
#
loop_
_entity_poly.entity_id
_entity_poly.type
_entity_poly.pdbx_seq_one_letter_code
_entity_poly.pdbx_strand_id
1 'polypeptide(L)'
;MVRAAHLDDSQQLEEQTKIAAKTGKSSFKAAKTGYEGREAEVGKAVQLALKTMANSAGYQHEMNDALVKARLQAMQFAKDNGMMEQYVEHDIKTMRPINTRVGMVIEKTGDLEAALVGLTERTACHYHLVLETEAEPGMRRWKSPWGNVLNACKRMDMFDLTEEEIHNTWFKPRIEGYAKDMGVEVEISDWNEDGIVELRLPS
;
A
#
# COMPACT_ATOMS: atom_id res chain seq x y z
N MET A 1 25.34 29.01 39.74
CA MET A 1 24.71 29.00 38.40
C MET A 1 25.78 29.25 37.36
N VAL A 2 26.27 28.18 36.70
CA VAL A 2 27.19 28.31 35.56
C VAL A 2 26.32 28.48 34.32
N ARG A 3 26.38 29.66 33.69
CA ARG A 3 25.73 29.90 32.39
C ARG A 3 26.37 28.97 31.37
N ALA A 4 25.56 28.16 30.69
CA ALA A 4 25.97 27.51 29.47
C ALA A 4 26.40 28.61 28.47
N ALA A 5 27.65 28.58 28.04
CA ALA A 5 28.09 29.39 26.92
C ALA A 5 27.34 28.85 25.70
N HIS A 6 26.36 29.62 25.22
CA HIS A 6 25.85 29.45 23.87
C HIS A 6 27.04 29.78 22.97
N LEU A 7 27.71 28.74 22.48
CA LEU A 7 28.63 28.91 21.36
C LEU A 7 27.74 29.39 20.21
N ASP A 8 28.03 30.60 19.75
CA ASP A 8 27.36 31.23 18.64
C ASP A 8 27.53 30.32 17.41
N ASP A 9 26.43 29.81 16.86
CA ASP A 9 26.42 28.89 15.71
C ASP A 9 27.18 29.49 14.51
N SER A 10 27.28 30.83 14.44
CA SER A 10 28.07 31.53 13.43
C SER A 10 29.58 31.26 13.56
N GLN A 11 30.10 31.09 14.78
CA GLN A 11 31.51 30.77 15.01
C GLN A 11 31.84 29.33 14.60
N GLN A 12 30.90 28.38 14.84
CA GLN A 12 31.04 27.00 14.37
C GLN A 12 30.98 26.93 12.83
N LEU A 13 30.11 27.71 12.20
CA LEU A 13 30.03 27.84 10.75
C LEU A 13 31.31 28.42 10.15
N GLU A 14 31.87 29.47 10.75
CA GLU A 14 33.15 30.04 10.29
C GLU A 14 34.32 29.08 10.43
N GLU A 15 34.39 28.33 11.53
CA GLU A 15 35.46 27.36 11.79
C GLU A 15 35.37 26.17 10.82
N GLN A 16 34.16 25.65 10.56
CA GLN A 16 33.91 24.62 9.55
C GLN A 16 34.22 25.12 8.13
N THR A 17 33.92 26.38 7.82
CA THR A 17 34.23 27.00 6.53
C THR A 17 35.74 27.11 6.31
N LYS A 18 36.50 27.47 7.35
CA LYS A 18 37.96 27.51 7.32
C LYS A 18 38.58 26.11 7.14
N ILE A 19 38.01 25.09 7.77
CA ILE A 19 38.45 23.68 7.62
C ILE A 19 38.15 23.15 6.20
N ALA A 20 36.99 23.47 5.64
CA ALA A 20 36.61 23.11 4.27
C ALA A 20 37.51 23.81 3.22
N ALA A 21 37.85 25.09 3.44
CA ALA A 21 38.76 25.83 2.57
C ALA A 21 40.19 25.27 2.57
N LYS A 22 40.64 24.66 3.67
CA LYS A 22 41.99 24.09 3.83
C LYS A 22 42.15 22.70 3.20
N THR A 23 41.06 21.97 3.02
CA THR A 23 41.06 20.57 2.54
C THR A 23 40.55 20.41 1.11
N GLY A 24 39.97 21.45 0.50
CA GLY A 24 39.55 21.48 -0.90
C GLY A 24 38.44 20.49 -1.27
N LYS A 25 37.89 19.75 -0.32
CA LYS A 25 36.79 18.81 -0.51
C LYS A 25 35.78 18.97 0.60
N SER A 26 34.61 19.48 0.25
CA SER A 26 33.42 19.38 1.10
C SER A 26 33.11 17.91 1.38
N SER A 27 32.93 17.56 2.66
CA SER A 27 32.42 16.26 3.08
C SER A 27 30.89 16.14 2.96
N PHE A 28 30.20 17.26 2.72
CA PHE A 28 28.76 17.29 2.50
C PHE A 28 28.45 16.72 1.12
N LYS A 29 27.90 15.51 1.11
CA LYS A 29 27.32 14.92 -0.09
C LYS A 29 25.90 15.46 -0.25
N ALA A 30 25.55 15.91 -1.44
CA ALA A 30 24.16 16.24 -1.76
C ALA A 30 23.27 15.01 -1.52
N ALA A 31 22.09 15.23 -0.96
CA ALA A 31 21.09 14.18 -0.82
C ALA A 31 20.71 13.65 -2.22
N LYS A 32 20.76 12.34 -2.39
CA LYS A 32 20.30 11.67 -3.62
C LYS A 32 18.84 11.29 -3.45
N THR A 33 18.06 11.50 -4.50
CA THR A 33 16.66 11.10 -4.61
C THR A 33 16.49 9.61 -4.88
N GLY A 34 17.52 8.94 -5.40
CA GLY A 34 17.44 7.55 -5.85
C GLY A 34 16.91 7.40 -7.28
N TYR A 35 16.64 8.51 -7.97
CA TYR A 35 16.16 8.56 -9.35
C TYR A 35 17.11 9.29 -10.30
N GLU A 36 18.34 9.59 -9.87
CA GLU A 36 19.35 10.18 -10.75
C GLU A 36 19.57 9.31 -11.99
N GLY A 37 19.40 9.88 -13.19
CA GLY A 37 19.47 9.17 -14.47
C GLY A 37 18.18 8.46 -14.88
N ARG A 38 17.09 8.59 -14.12
CA ARG A 38 15.76 8.03 -14.39
C ARG A 38 14.69 9.11 -14.57
N GLU A 39 15.09 10.33 -14.91
CA GLU A 39 14.21 11.50 -15.01
C GLU A 39 13.10 11.28 -16.04
N ALA A 40 13.40 10.57 -17.14
CA ALA A 40 12.40 10.23 -18.16
C ALA A 40 11.31 9.27 -17.61
N GLU A 41 11.67 8.36 -16.71
CA GLU A 41 10.71 7.44 -16.09
C GLU A 41 9.81 8.19 -15.10
N VAL A 42 10.41 9.05 -14.27
CA VAL A 42 9.67 9.94 -13.36
C VAL A 42 8.72 10.84 -14.14
N GLY A 43 9.20 11.46 -15.23
CA GLY A 43 8.37 12.32 -16.08
C GLY A 43 7.16 11.59 -16.68
N LYS A 44 7.33 10.32 -17.09
CA LYS A 44 6.21 9.49 -17.56
C LYS A 44 5.22 9.16 -16.45
N ALA A 45 5.71 8.81 -15.26
CA ALA A 45 4.87 8.50 -14.10
C ALA A 45 4.02 9.71 -13.67
N VAL A 46 4.65 10.90 -13.58
CA VAL A 46 3.96 12.15 -13.25
C VAL A 46 2.95 12.52 -14.34
N GLN A 47 3.33 12.39 -15.63
CA GLN A 47 2.40 12.66 -16.72
C GLN A 47 1.16 11.75 -16.67
N LEU A 48 1.35 10.45 -16.38
CA LEU A 48 0.24 9.52 -16.21
C LEU A 48 -0.67 9.97 -15.06
N ALA A 49 -0.09 10.31 -13.90
CA ALA A 49 -0.87 10.78 -12.76
C ALA A 49 -1.70 12.02 -13.08
N LEU A 50 -1.09 13.02 -13.72
CA LEU A 50 -1.79 14.24 -14.13
C LEU A 50 -2.91 13.95 -15.13
N LYS A 51 -2.70 13.06 -16.11
CA LYS A 51 -3.72 12.66 -17.08
C LYS A 51 -4.90 11.97 -16.41
N THR A 52 -4.65 11.09 -15.44
CA THR A 52 -5.70 10.41 -14.67
C THR A 52 -6.51 11.40 -13.83
N MET A 53 -5.83 12.23 -13.03
CA MET A 53 -6.50 13.19 -12.14
C MET A 53 -7.26 14.29 -12.90
N ALA A 54 -6.80 14.66 -14.10
CA ALA A 54 -7.49 15.62 -14.95
C ALA A 54 -8.73 15.04 -15.66
N ASN A 55 -8.92 13.71 -15.66
CA ASN A 55 -10.05 13.07 -16.31
C ASN A 55 -11.25 12.97 -15.36
N SER A 56 -12.19 13.90 -15.51
CA SER A 56 -13.43 13.97 -14.71
C SER A 56 -14.68 13.64 -15.51
N ALA A 57 -14.56 13.16 -16.75
CA ALA A 57 -15.70 12.81 -17.58
C ALA A 57 -16.44 11.61 -16.97
N GLY A 58 -17.74 11.78 -16.67
CA GLY A 58 -18.58 10.77 -16.03
C GLY A 58 -18.50 10.79 -14.50
N TYR A 59 -17.29 10.72 -13.94
CA TYR A 59 -17.00 10.93 -12.52
C TYR A 59 -15.51 11.26 -12.31
N GLN A 60 -15.15 11.70 -11.10
CA GLN A 60 -13.76 11.98 -10.75
C GLN A 60 -12.98 10.67 -10.57
N HIS A 61 -12.02 10.43 -11.46
CA HIS A 61 -11.19 9.23 -11.40
C HIS A 61 -10.09 9.36 -10.34
N GLU A 62 -9.78 8.25 -9.68
CA GLU A 62 -8.63 8.10 -8.80
C GLU A 62 -7.52 7.29 -9.50
N MET A 63 -6.31 7.32 -8.91
CA MET A 63 -5.12 6.69 -9.50
C MET A 63 -5.22 5.16 -9.63
N ASN A 64 -6.04 4.53 -8.80
CA ASN A 64 -6.27 3.09 -8.73
C ASN A 64 -7.48 2.61 -9.55
N ASP A 65 -8.28 3.52 -10.12
CA ASP A 65 -9.57 3.20 -10.77
C ASP A 65 -9.51 2.08 -11.80
N ALA A 66 -8.46 2.06 -12.63
CA ALA A 66 -8.30 1.04 -13.66
C ALA A 66 -8.13 -0.35 -13.05
N LEU A 67 -7.34 -0.47 -11.98
CA LEU A 67 -7.14 -1.72 -11.25
C LEU A 67 -8.41 -2.11 -10.48
N VAL A 68 -9.04 -1.14 -9.81
CA VAL A 68 -10.31 -1.32 -9.10
C VAL A 68 -11.37 -1.88 -10.04
N LYS A 69 -11.59 -1.26 -11.22
CA LYS A 69 -12.55 -1.73 -12.22
C LYS A 69 -12.24 -3.14 -12.72
N ALA A 70 -10.98 -3.44 -13.02
CA ALA A 70 -10.59 -4.78 -13.46
C ALA A 70 -10.90 -5.85 -12.39
N ARG A 71 -10.68 -5.53 -11.10
CA ARG A 71 -11.00 -6.43 -10.01
C ARG A 71 -12.50 -6.56 -9.78
N LEU A 72 -13.25 -5.45 -9.79
CA LEU A 72 -14.71 -5.45 -9.69
C LEU A 72 -15.34 -6.28 -10.81
N GLN A 73 -14.82 -6.18 -12.04
CA GLN A 73 -15.30 -7.01 -13.16
C GLN A 73 -15.09 -8.50 -12.91
N ALA A 74 -13.93 -8.91 -12.41
CA ALA A 74 -13.66 -10.31 -12.09
C ALA A 74 -14.56 -10.81 -10.94
N MET A 75 -14.73 -10.00 -9.90
CA MET A 75 -15.60 -10.33 -8.76
C MET A 75 -17.08 -10.40 -9.16
N GLN A 76 -17.55 -9.46 -9.99
CA GLN A 76 -18.92 -9.47 -10.49
C GLN A 76 -19.17 -10.72 -11.33
N PHE A 77 -18.26 -11.06 -12.25
CA PHE A 77 -18.36 -12.30 -13.02
C PHE A 77 -18.43 -13.54 -12.12
N ALA A 78 -17.60 -13.59 -11.07
CA ALA A 78 -17.63 -14.69 -10.11
C ALA A 78 -18.96 -14.74 -9.33
N LYS A 79 -19.50 -13.58 -8.92
CA LYS A 79 -20.82 -13.46 -8.28
C LYS A 79 -21.94 -13.97 -9.18
N ASP A 80 -22.00 -13.48 -10.42
CA ASP A 80 -23.05 -13.80 -11.39
C ASP A 80 -23.10 -15.30 -11.73
N ASN A 81 -21.97 -16.00 -11.62
CA ASN A 81 -21.84 -17.42 -11.90
C ASN A 81 -21.83 -18.30 -10.63
N GLY A 82 -22.05 -17.72 -9.45
CA GLY A 82 -22.06 -18.45 -8.18
C GLY A 82 -20.73 -19.13 -7.86
N MET A 83 -19.61 -18.53 -8.28
CA MET A 83 -18.27 -19.12 -8.22
C MET A 83 -17.24 -18.29 -7.43
N MET A 84 -17.71 -17.45 -6.50
CA MET A 84 -16.85 -16.59 -5.69
C MET A 84 -15.83 -17.39 -4.86
N GLU A 85 -16.25 -18.52 -4.27
CA GLU A 85 -15.37 -19.40 -3.50
C GLU A 85 -14.23 -19.94 -4.35
N GLN A 86 -14.54 -20.48 -5.54
CA GLN A 86 -13.54 -21.00 -6.48
C GLN A 86 -12.61 -19.89 -6.99
N TYR A 87 -13.12 -18.68 -7.17
CA TYR A 87 -12.31 -17.53 -7.53
C TYR A 87 -11.29 -17.18 -6.43
N VAL A 88 -11.72 -17.16 -5.17
CA VAL A 88 -10.84 -16.93 -4.01
C VAL A 88 -9.81 -18.06 -3.86
N GLU A 89 -10.23 -19.32 -3.95
CA GLU A 89 -9.32 -20.47 -3.91
C GLU A 89 -8.24 -20.40 -4.99
N HIS A 90 -8.64 -20.01 -6.21
CA HIS A 90 -7.70 -19.84 -7.32
C HIS A 90 -6.69 -18.72 -7.06
N ASP A 91 -7.13 -17.59 -6.50
CA ASP A 91 -6.26 -16.47 -6.14
C ASP A 91 -5.23 -16.87 -5.06
N ILE A 92 -5.68 -17.57 -4.01
CA ILE A 92 -4.81 -18.16 -2.97
C ILE A 92 -3.79 -19.10 -3.57
N LYS A 93 -4.23 -20.05 -4.40
CA LYS A 93 -3.33 -20.99 -5.07
C LYS A 93 -2.29 -20.27 -5.93
N THR A 94 -2.68 -19.20 -6.61
CA THR A 94 -1.81 -18.41 -7.49
C THR A 94 -0.75 -17.65 -6.68
N MET A 95 -1.12 -17.11 -5.53
CA MET A 95 -0.21 -16.35 -4.65
C MET A 95 0.61 -17.22 -3.69
N ARG A 96 0.27 -18.50 -3.54
CA ARG A 96 0.98 -19.43 -2.66
C ARG A 96 2.51 -19.38 -2.74
N PRO A 97 3.16 -19.35 -3.92
CA PRO A 97 4.63 -19.34 -3.99
C PRO A 97 5.27 -18.13 -3.30
N ILE A 98 4.65 -16.94 -3.41
CA ILE A 98 5.17 -15.73 -2.74
C ILE A 98 4.80 -15.72 -1.26
N ASN A 99 3.60 -16.16 -0.90
CA ASN A 99 3.16 -16.28 0.49
C ASN A 99 4.05 -17.26 1.27
N THR A 100 4.35 -18.43 0.69
CA THR A 100 5.26 -19.43 1.28
C THR A 100 6.65 -18.84 1.53
N ARG A 101 7.15 -18.01 0.61
CA ARG A 101 8.47 -17.35 0.77
C ARG A 101 8.47 -16.35 1.91
N VAL A 102 7.38 -15.62 2.12
CA VAL A 102 7.21 -14.75 3.30
C VAL A 102 7.17 -15.58 4.57
N GLY A 103 6.42 -16.70 4.57
CA GLY A 103 6.40 -17.66 5.69
C GLY A 103 7.78 -18.19 6.08
N MET A 104 8.62 -18.55 5.09
CA MET A 104 10.01 -18.97 5.35
C MET A 104 10.86 -17.86 6.01
N VAL A 105 10.60 -16.59 5.70
CA VAL A 105 11.28 -15.47 6.35
C VAL A 105 10.82 -15.39 7.81
N ILE A 106 9.50 -15.43 8.05
CA ILE A 106 8.90 -15.39 9.39
C ILE A 106 9.42 -16.53 10.26
N GLU A 107 9.40 -17.76 9.77
CA GLU A 107 9.90 -18.95 10.49
C GLU A 107 11.36 -18.78 10.91
N LYS A 108 12.18 -18.19 10.02
CA LYS A 108 13.61 -18.00 10.28
C LYS A 108 13.91 -16.86 11.25
N THR A 109 13.13 -15.78 11.24
CA THR A 109 13.42 -14.56 12.00
C THR A 109 12.58 -14.41 13.26
N GLY A 110 11.43 -15.07 13.33
CA GLY A 110 10.38 -14.82 14.33
C GLY A 110 9.64 -13.49 14.14
N ASP A 111 9.87 -12.78 13.02
CA ASP A 111 9.32 -11.45 12.78
C ASP A 111 7.94 -11.52 12.11
N LEU A 112 6.89 -11.44 12.91
CA LEU A 112 5.50 -11.46 12.43
C LEU A 112 5.11 -10.21 11.64
N GLU A 113 5.81 -9.07 11.77
CA GLU A 113 5.54 -7.90 10.93
C GLU A 113 5.73 -8.19 9.44
N ALA A 114 6.60 -9.15 9.10
CA ALA A 114 6.80 -9.57 7.72
C ALA A 114 5.50 -10.09 7.07
N ALA A 115 4.55 -10.61 7.86
CA ALA A 115 3.23 -10.98 7.36
C ALA A 115 2.39 -9.76 6.99
N LEU A 116 2.30 -8.75 7.86
CA LEU A 116 1.56 -7.51 7.58
C LEU A 116 2.13 -6.79 6.36
N VAL A 117 3.46 -6.74 6.25
CA VAL A 117 4.14 -6.24 5.06
C VAL A 117 3.77 -7.10 3.84
N GLY A 118 3.95 -8.42 3.90
CA GLY A 118 3.62 -9.31 2.77
C GLY A 118 2.17 -9.21 2.27
N LEU A 119 1.22 -8.90 3.16
CA LEU A 119 -0.21 -8.76 2.86
C LEU A 119 -0.60 -7.35 2.39
N THR A 120 0.15 -6.32 2.79
CA THR A 120 -0.15 -4.91 2.50
C THR A 120 1.07 -4.18 1.92
N GLU A 121 2.08 -3.86 2.73
CA GLU A 121 3.18 -2.96 2.36
C GLU A 121 4.31 -3.60 1.54
N ARG A 122 4.95 -2.81 0.67
CA ARG A 122 6.01 -3.25 -0.26
C ARG A 122 5.59 -4.25 -1.33
N THR A 123 4.29 -4.53 -1.45
CA THR A 123 3.75 -5.07 -2.68
C THR A 123 3.31 -3.91 -3.56
N ALA A 124 3.85 -3.81 -4.78
CA ALA A 124 3.40 -2.80 -5.74
C ALA A 124 1.87 -2.91 -5.99
N CYS A 125 1.28 -4.09 -5.75
CA CYS A 125 -0.14 -4.33 -5.93
C CYS A 125 -1.00 -3.59 -4.90
N HIS A 126 -0.62 -3.58 -3.61
CA HIS A 126 -1.36 -2.85 -2.58
C HIS A 126 -1.27 -1.34 -2.81
N TYR A 127 -0.09 -0.81 -3.14
CA TYR A 127 0.09 0.62 -3.45
C TYR A 127 -0.73 1.08 -4.67
N HIS A 128 -1.00 0.19 -5.62
CA HIS A 128 -1.86 0.50 -6.76
C HIS A 128 -3.34 0.30 -6.47
N LEU A 129 -3.71 -0.41 -5.39
CA LEU A 129 -5.10 -0.68 -5.05
C LEU A 129 -5.62 0.26 -3.97
N VAL A 130 -4.81 0.52 -2.94
CA VAL A 130 -5.14 1.34 -1.77
C VAL A 130 -4.27 2.59 -1.80
N LEU A 131 -4.92 3.76 -1.82
CA LEU A 131 -4.23 5.05 -1.96
C LEU A 131 -3.44 5.45 -0.71
N GLU A 132 -3.98 5.14 0.46
CA GLU A 132 -3.39 5.50 1.76
C GLU A 132 -3.52 4.32 2.72
N THR A 133 -2.42 3.99 3.41
CA THR A 133 -2.39 2.95 4.45
C THR A 133 -1.67 3.50 5.66
N GLU A 134 -2.33 3.45 6.80
CA GLU A 134 -1.76 3.76 8.10
C GLU A 134 -1.08 2.52 8.67
N ALA A 135 0.12 2.73 9.21
CA ALA A 135 0.99 1.66 9.71
C ALA A 135 1.38 1.90 11.15
N GLU A 136 1.08 0.92 12.00
CA GLU A 136 1.55 0.86 13.39
C GLU A 136 2.11 -0.54 13.66
N PRO A 137 2.96 -0.72 14.69
CA PRO A 137 3.38 -2.06 15.10
C PRO A 137 2.18 -2.96 15.37
N GLY A 138 2.11 -4.10 14.68
CA GLY A 138 1.05 -5.08 14.77
C GLY A 138 -0.24 -4.75 14.05
N MET A 139 -0.32 -3.63 13.31
CA MET A 139 -1.57 -3.19 12.67
C MET A 139 -1.34 -2.48 11.34
N ARG A 140 -2.25 -2.71 10.38
CA ARG A 140 -2.45 -1.88 9.19
C ARG A 140 -3.90 -1.47 9.07
N ARG A 141 -4.14 -0.22 8.64
CA ARG A 141 -5.48 0.33 8.47
C ARG A 141 -5.58 1.15 7.19
N TRP A 142 -6.69 1.03 6.47
CA TRP A 142 -6.96 1.83 5.28
C TRP A 142 -8.45 1.96 4.99
N LYS A 143 -8.80 2.93 4.14
CA LYS A 143 -10.14 3.05 3.57
C LYS A 143 -10.31 2.08 2.40
N SER A 144 -11.43 1.34 2.39
CA SER A 144 -11.80 0.46 1.28
C SER A 144 -11.72 1.17 -0.08
N PRO A 145 -11.11 0.56 -1.11
CA PRO A 145 -10.82 1.23 -2.38
C PRO A 145 -11.98 1.17 -3.40
N TRP A 146 -13.09 0.51 -3.06
CA TRP A 146 -14.13 0.18 -4.04
C TRP A 146 -15.17 1.29 -4.22
N GLY A 147 -15.43 2.07 -3.16
CA GLY A 147 -16.54 3.00 -3.08
C GLY A 147 -16.63 4.02 -4.22
N ASN A 148 -15.51 4.65 -4.62
CA ASN A 148 -15.52 5.67 -5.68
C ASN A 148 -16.06 5.10 -7.00
N VAL A 149 -15.52 3.95 -7.43
CA VAL A 149 -15.94 3.28 -8.67
C VAL A 149 -17.33 2.67 -8.54
N LEU A 150 -17.64 1.97 -7.44
CA LEU A 150 -18.96 1.36 -7.25
C LEU A 150 -20.07 2.41 -7.29
N ASN A 151 -19.89 3.55 -6.63
CA ASN A 151 -20.87 4.63 -6.63
C ASN A 151 -21.10 5.23 -8.03
N ALA A 152 -20.05 5.32 -8.84
CA ALA A 152 -20.17 5.78 -10.23
C ALA A 152 -20.85 4.73 -11.13
N CYS A 153 -20.43 3.47 -11.02
CA CYS A 153 -20.87 2.36 -11.86
C CYS A 153 -22.28 1.86 -11.55
N LYS A 154 -22.74 1.99 -10.29
CA LYS A 154 -24.10 1.60 -9.88
C LYS A 154 -25.18 2.36 -10.65
N ARG A 155 -24.93 3.63 -10.99
CA ARG A 155 -25.85 4.44 -11.81
C ARG A 155 -25.99 3.95 -13.25
N MET A 156 -25.05 3.12 -13.70
CA MET A 156 -24.98 2.58 -15.06
C MET A 156 -25.32 1.08 -15.10
N ASP A 157 -25.76 0.49 -13.98
CA ASP A 157 -26.10 -0.93 -13.88
C ASP A 157 -24.94 -1.87 -14.27
N MET A 158 -23.69 -1.43 -14.03
CA MET A 158 -22.49 -2.22 -14.37
C MET A 158 -22.13 -3.25 -13.29
N PHE A 159 -22.35 -2.90 -12.02
CA PHE A 159 -22.02 -3.71 -10.86
C PHE A 159 -23.13 -3.59 -9.81
N ASP A 160 -23.49 -4.71 -9.19
CA ASP A 160 -24.42 -4.77 -8.06
C ASP A 160 -23.73 -5.19 -6.74
N LEU A 161 -22.40 -5.38 -6.78
CA LEU A 161 -21.56 -5.63 -5.61
C LEU A 161 -21.63 -4.47 -4.60
N THR A 162 -21.70 -4.80 -3.32
CA THR A 162 -21.46 -3.85 -2.23
C THR A 162 -20.05 -3.99 -1.65
N GLU A 163 -19.55 -2.97 -0.98
CA GLU A 163 -18.24 -3.06 -0.30
C GLU A 163 -18.25 -4.11 0.82
N GLU A 164 -19.37 -4.25 1.53
CA GLU A 164 -19.58 -5.31 2.53
C GLU A 164 -19.52 -6.70 1.91
N GLU A 165 -20.21 -6.91 0.78
CA GLU A 165 -20.17 -8.17 0.04
C GLU A 165 -18.74 -8.51 -0.39
N ILE A 166 -18.01 -7.54 -0.96
CA ILE A 166 -16.61 -7.71 -1.34
C ILE A 166 -15.75 -8.05 -0.13
N HIS A 167 -15.95 -7.35 1.00
CA HIS A 167 -15.20 -7.57 2.23
C HIS A 167 -15.36 -9.01 2.73
N ASN A 168 -16.61 -9.46 2.83
CA ASN A 168 -16.95 -10.75 3.42
C ASN A 168 -16.71 -11.94 2.50
N THR A 169 -16.96 -11.79 1.19
CA THR A 169 -16.92 -12.92 0.25
C THR A 169 -15.62 -13.03 -0.53
N TRP A 170 -14.84 -11.95 -0.63
CA TRP A 170 -13.59 -11.95 -1.37
C TRP A 170 -12.39 -11.55 -0.51
N PHE A 171 -12.43 -10.40 0.19
CA PHE A 171 -11.25 -9.88 0.88
C PHE A 171 -10.85 -10.71 2.10
N LYS A 172 -11.75 -10.92 3.07
CA LYS A 172 -11.49 -11.73 4.28
C LYS A 172 -10.96 -13.13 3.94
N PRO A 173 -11.69 -13.98 3.18
CA PRO A 173 -11.25 -15.35 2.93
C PRO A 173 -9.94 -15.41 2.12
N ARG A 174 -9.69 -14.45 1.23
CA ARG A 174 -8.43 -14.33 0.51
C ARG A 174 -7.26 -14.06 1.47
N ILE A 175 -7.39 -13.06 2.35
CA ILE A 175 -6.31 -12.68 3.27
C ILE A 175 -6.06 -13.80 4.29
N GLU A 176 -7.09 -14.43 4.81
CA GLU A 176 -6.97 -15.62 5.67
C GLU A 176 -6.23 -16.76 4.96
N GLY A 177 -6.57 -17.03 3.70
CA GLY A 177 -5.87 -18.02 2.89
C GLY A 177 -4.40 -17.68 2.67
N TYR A 178 -4.08 -16.39 2.48
CA TYR A 178 -2.69 -15.96 2.33
C TYR A 178 -1.91 -16.08 3.63
N ALA A 179 -2.49 -15.66 4.75
CA ALA A 179 -1.89 -15.79 6.08
C ALA A 179 -1.63 -17.25 6.44
N LYS A 180 -2.56 -18.15 6.09
CA LYS A 180 -2.39 -19.60 6.24
C LYS A 180 -1.19 -20.13 5.44
N ASP A 181 -1.03 -19.73 4.18
CA ASP A 181 0.14 -20.10 3.36
C ASP A 181 1.46 -19.53 3.94
N MET A 182 1.39 -18.41 4.68
CA MET A 182 2.52 -17.82 5.41
C MET A 182 2.79 -18.50 6.77
N GLY A 183 1.87 -19.34 7.26
CA GLY A 183 2.00 -19.98 8.58
C GLY A 183 1.72 -19.05 9.76
N VAL A 184 0.90 -18.02 9.58
CA VAL A 184 0.53 -17.07 10.64
C VAL A 184 -0.98 -16.92 10.77
N GLU A 185 -1.41 -16.44 11.92
CA GLU A 185 -2.77 -15.96 12.15
C GLU A 185 -2.81 -14.44 12.01
N VAL A 186 -3.94 -13.92 11.53
CA VAL A 186 -4.21 -12.49 11.42
C VAL A 186 -5.66 -12.23 11.79
N GLU A 187 -5.93 -11.07 12.37
CA GLU A 187 -7.27 -10.59 12.65
C GLU A 187 -7.66 -9.53 11.62
N ILE A 188 -8.83 -9.68 11.02
CA ILE A 188 -9.39 -8.76 10.03
C ILE A 188 -10.63 -8.14 10.64
N SER A 189 -10.74 -6.81 10.63
CA SER A 189 -11.95 -6.14 11.13
C SER A 189 -13.20 -6.62 10.39
N ASP A 190 -14.33 -6.64 11.09
CA ASP A 190 -15.62 -6.77 10.41
C ASP A 190 -15.91 -5.51 9.58
N TRP A 191 -16.81 -5.67 8.61
CA TRP A 191 -17.25 -4.54 7.80
C TRP A 191 -18.03 -3.54 8.67
N ASN A 192 -17.86 -2.26 8.35
CA ASN A 192 -18.52 -1.15 9.00
C ASN A 192 -18.86 -0.04 7.97
N GLU A 193 -19.76 0.88 8.32
CA GLU A 193 -20.21 1.91 7.38
C GLU A 193 -19.15 3.00 7.11
N ASP A 194 -18.17 3.17 8.00
CA ASP A 194 -17.06 4.09 7.76
C ASP A 194 -16.06 3.54 6.72
N GLY A 195 -16.21 2.27 6.33
CA GLY A 195 -15.46 1.58 5.29
C GLY A 195 -13.97 1.44 5.59
N ILE A 196 -13.57 1.58 6.84
CA ILE A 196 -12.20 1.37 7.30
C ILE A 196 -12.00 -0.13 7.53
N VAL A 197 -10.93 -0.65 6.93
CA VAL A 197 -10.46 -2.02 7.08
C VAL A 197 -9.21 -2.02 7.95
N GLU A 198 -9.18 -2.93 8.91
CA GLU A 198 -8.00 -3.17 9.74
C GLU A 198 -7.51 -4.60 9.59
N LEU A 199 -6.19 -4.76 9.58
CA LEU A 199 -5.48 -6.02 9.64
C LEU A 199 -4.53 -5.98 10.84
N ARG A 200 -4.64 -6.95 11.75
CA ARG A 200 -3.85 -7.01 12.99
C ARG A 200 -3.17 -8.37 13.13
N LEU A 201 -2.02 -8.37 13.80
CA LEU A 201 -1.47 -9.59 14.36
C LEU A 201 -2.21 -9.94 15.66
N PRO A 202 -2.37 -11.24 16.01
CA PRO A 202 -2.95 -11.65 17.28
C PRO A 202 -2.15 -11.09 18.45
N SER A 203 -2.85 -10.78 19.55
CA SER A 203 -2.25 -10.22 20.77
C SER A 203 -1.57 -11.26 21.64
#